data_AF-A0AAW0BH12-F1
#
_entry.id   AF-A0AAW0BH12-F1
#
_cell.length_a   1.000
_cell.length_b   1.000
_cell.length_c   1.000
_cell.angle_alpha   90.00
_cell.angle_beta   90.00
_cell.angle_gamma   90.00
#
_symmetry.space_group_name_H-M   'P 1'
#
loop_
_entity.id
_entity.type
_entity.pdbx_description
1 polymer ?
#
loop_
_entity_poly.entity_id
_entity_poly.type
_entity_poly.pdbx_seq_one_letter_code
_entity_poly.pdbx_strand_id
1 'polypeptide(L)'
;MSSPPAKRQRAENAPITRSDTWFSDGNVVLQADNTQFRVHWGVLALHSSVFSDMQGLPQPPDQPTVEGCAVVELQDDPEDVELMLKALYSLKFHCQKRLPLPAVGAFLRLGRKYDIQDLFDSAVARLTSEFPTTLEGHDRICFENLETIEATYDNAIFDLISIASDNNISTALPCAYLYVVNYCSVDEIFDGFSKGRNNDPIHLRRCIAAQTNLSIKQFKPGFTLSWIRSWEFDDSHCENTSKCYSRRSRMFSSCVLSGFLGFVELKDLMQPDSVALCPVCTRLADGATRNGREKLWAELPGDFGLAPWAELRND
;
A
#
# COMPACT_ATOMS: atom_id res chain seq x y z
N MET A 1 -1.32 -37.86 17.82
CA MET A 1 -0.83 -37.06 18.96
C MET A 1 0.20 -36.10 18.41
N SER A 2 -0.22 -34.89 18.03
CA SER A 2 0.68 -33.88 17.46
C SER A 2 1.38 -33.12 18.58
N SER A 3 2.71 -33.05 18.50
CA SER A 3 3.53 -32.25 19.41
C SER A 3 3.19 -30.75 19.29
N PRO A 4 3.23 -29.98 20.39
CA PRO A 4 3.05 -28.53 20.34
C PRO A 4 4.23 -27.86 19.60
N PRO A 5 4.02 -26.70 18.96
CA PRO A 5 5.09 -25.95 18.31
C PRO A 5 6.11 -25.46 19.36
N ALA A 6 7.39 -25.54 18.99
CA ALA A 6 8.50 -25.14 19.86
C ALA A 6 8.40 -23.66 20.25
N LYS A 7 8.38 -23.38 21.56
CA LYS A 7 8.65 -22.05 22.11
C LYS A 7 10.00 -21.57 21.57
N ARG A 8 10.05 -20.37 20.99
CA ARG A 8 11.30 -19.67 20.67
C ARG A 8 12.23 -19.73 21.88
N GLN A 9 13.39 -20.40 21.74
CA GLN A 9 14.45 -20.33 22.74
C GLN A 9 14.98 -18.90 22.78
N ARG A 10 14.88 -18.29 23.96
CA ARG A 10 15.50 -17.02 24.32
C ARG A 10 17.00 -17.13 24.06
N ALA A 11 17.54 -16.27 23.19
CA ALA A 11 18.98 -16.09 23.08
C ALA A 11 19.45 -15.36 24.34
N GLU A 12 19.89 -16.12 25.34
CA GLU A 12 20.48 -15.55 26.55
C GLU A 12 21.94 -15.13 26.24
N ASN A 13 22.24 -13.84 26.45
CA ASN A 13 23.56 -13.16 26.48
C ASN A 13 24.07 -12.42 25.22
N ALA A 14 23.23 -11.71 24.48
CA ALA A 14 23.75 -10.57 23.71
C ALA A 14 23.98 -9.36 24.64
N PRO A 15 25.06 -8.58 24.48
CA PRO A 15 25.29 -7.40 25.31
C PRO A 15 24.26 -6.31 25.01
N ILE A 16 23.81 -5.63 26.06
CA ILE A 16 22.94 -4.46 25.94
C ILE A 16 23.68 -3.36 25.17
N THR A 17 23.03 -2.80 24.16
CA THR A 17 23.53 -1.74 23.29
C THR A 17 22.72 -0.46 23.50
N ARG A 18 23.41 0.69 23.56
CA ARG A 18 22.75 2.00 23.62
C ARG A 18 22.46 2.50 22.21
N SER A 19 21.23 2.97 21.97
CA SER A 19 20.86 3.65 20.73
C SER A 19 21.47 5.05 20.65
N ASP A 20 21.53 5.61 19.44
CA ASP A 20 21.80 7.02 19.18
C ASP A 20 20.72 7.94 19.77
N THR A 21 19.50 7.43 19.97
CA THR A 21 18.44 8.14 20.70
C THR A 21 18.70 8.04 22.20
N TRP A 22 19.62 8.88 22.68
CA TRP A 22 20.05 8.93 24.08
C TRP A 22 20.17 10.38 24.57
N PHE A 23 19.16 10.82 25.32
CA PHE A 23 19.13 12.16 25.91
C PHE A 23 19.82 12.18 27.28
N SER A 24 20.78 13.09 27.46
CA SER A 24 21.56 13.19 28.70
C SER A 24 20.72 13.62 29.91
N ASP A 25 19.61 14.32 29.67
CA ASP A 25 18.59 14.75 30.63
C ASP A 25 17.34 13.83 30.65
N GLY A 26 17.34 12.75 29.87
CA GLY A 26 16.26 11.78 29.85
C GLY A 26 16.02 11.16 31.23
N ASN A 27 14.75 10.93 31.57
CA ASN A 27 14.28 10.48 32.88
C ASN A 27 13.65 9.07 32.86
N VAL A 28 13.70 8.39 31.72
CA VAL A 28 13.32 6.98 31.55
C VAL A 28 14.20 6.31 30.50
N VAL A 29 14.47 5.02 30.68
CA VAL A 29 15.10 4.17 29.68
C VAL A 29 14.08 3.17 29.16
N LEU A 30 13.76 3.24 27.87
CA LEU A 30 13.01 2.18 27.19
C LEU A 30 14.00 1.12 26.72
N GLN A 31 13.66 -0.15 26.87
CA GLN A 31 14.47 -1.26 26.37
C GLN A 31 13.64 -2.14 25.44
N ALA A 32 14.09 -2.31 24.20
CA ALA A 32 13.50 -3.23 23.23
C ALA A 32 14.55 -4.27 22.84
N ASP A 33 14.29 -5.53 23.15
CA ASP A 33 15.29 -6.60 23.10
C ASP A 33 16.59 -6.20 23.85
N ASN A 34 17.73 -6.14 23.16
CA ASN A 34 19.02 -5.74 23.72
C ASN A 34 19.37 -4.26 23.45
N THR A 35 18.42 -3.44 22.97
CA THR A 35 18.65 -2.02 22.66
C THR A 35 17.98 -1.12 23.69
N GLN A 36 18.71 -0.15 24.21
CA GLN A 36 18.20 0.84 25.16
C GLN A 36 18.15 2.25 24.58
N PHE A 37 17.08 2.97 24.90
CA PHE A 37 16.82 4.34 24.49
C PHE A 37 16.56 5.18 25.73
N ARG A 38 17.34 6.23 25.96
CA ARG A 38 17.13 7.13 27.11
C ARG A 38 16.37 8.36 26.65
N VAL A 39 15.15 8.53 27.16
CA VAL A 39 14.16 9.51 26.68
C VAL A 39 13.40 10.16 27.84
N HIS A 40 12.37 10.95 27.54
CA HIS A 40 11.58 11.71 28.50
C HIS A 40 10.15 11.17 28.59
N TRP A 41 9.70 10.88 29.82
CA TRP A 41 8.31 10.56 30.11
C TRP A 41 7.35 11.63 29.59
N GLY A 42 7.68 12.91 29.75
CA GLY A 42 6.81 14.00 29.30
C GLY A 42 6.53 14.00 27.80
N VAL A 43 7.51 13.62 26.97
CA VAL A 43 7.31 13.50 25.51
C VAL A 43 6.49 12.26 25.17
N LEU A 44 6.77 11.12 25.82
CA LEU A 44 6.00 9.90 25.61
C LEU A 44 4.53 10.09 26.01
N ALA A 45 4.29 10.59 27.21
CA ALA A 45 2.94 10.82 27.77
C ALA A 45 2.16 11.90 27.01
N LEU A 46 2.84 12.86 26.36
CA LEU A 46 2.19 13.86 25.51
C LEU A 46 1.50 13.22 24.30
N HIS A 47 2.09 12.17 23.74
CA HIS A 47 1.63 11.53 22.51
C HIS A 47 0.94 10.17 22.73
N SER A 48 1.03 9.59 23.93
CA SER A 48 0.57 8.24 24.23
C SER A 48 -0.13 8.19 25.58
N SER A 49 -1.42 7.83 25.58
CA SER A 49 -2.16 7.55 26.81
C SER A 49 -1.56 6.35 27.54
N VAL A 50 -1.10 5.33 26.81
CA VAL A 50 -0.48 4.12 27.36
C VAL A 50 0.81 4.45 28.12
N PHE A 51 1.70 5.27 27.55
CA PHE A 51 2.90 5.69 28.26
C PHE A 51 2.60 6.65 29.43
N SER A 52 1.56 7.48 29.31
CA SER A 52 1.06 8.29 30.44
C SER A 52 0.63 7.42 31.61
N ASP A 53 -0.13 6.36 31.36
CA ASP A 53 -0.56 5.41 32.38
C ASP A 53 0.63 4.63 32.96
N MET A 54 1.55 4.17 32.11
CA MET A 54 2.78 3.48 32.55
C MET A 54 3.64 4.33 33.49
N GLN A 55 3.72 5.65 33.26
CA GLN A 55 4.44 6.57 34.13
C GLN A 55 3.82 6.63 35.54
N GLY A 56 2.48 6.51 35.63
CA GLY A 56 1.74 6.59 36.89
C GLY A 56 1.78 5.32 37.75
N LEU A 57 2.29 4.20 37.21
CA LEU A 57 2.35 2.94 37.93
C LEU A 57 3.48 2.93 38.97
N PRO A 58 3.22 2.42 40.20
CA PRO A 58 4.28 2.25 41.19
C PRO A 58 5.30 1.22 40.70
N GLN A 59 6.57 1.62 40.66
CA GLN A 59 7.65 0.73 40.26
C GLN A 59 8.05 -0.20 41.40
N PRO A 60 8.25 -1.52 41.15
CA PRO A 60 8.80 -2.42 42.14
C PRO A 60 10.18 -1.94 42.64
N PRO A 61 10.48 -2.11 43.94
CA PRO A 61 11.69 -1.57 44.56
C PRO A 61 13.00 -2.15 44.00
N ASP A 62 12.96 -3.34 43.40
CA ASP A 62 14.13 -4.06 42.87
C ASP A 62 14.30 -3.89 41.34
N GLN A 63 13.64 -2.91 40.73
CA GLN A 63 13.68 -2.74 39.28
C GLN A 63 15.06 -2.25 38.81
N PRO A 64 15.64 -2.86 37.76
CA PRO A 64 16.92 -2.42 37.23
C PRO A 64 16.86 -0.94 36.80
N THR A 65 17.88 -0.19 37.18
CA THR A 65 18.07 1.20 36.77
C THR A 65 19.31 1.34 35.92
N VAL A 66 19.26 2.26 34.96
CA VAL A 66 20.40 2.63 34.11
C VAL A 66 20.60 4.13 34.27
N GLU A 67 21.78 4.53 34.77
CA GLU A 67 22.10 5.93 35.07
C GLU A 67 21.06 6.61 35.99
N GLY A 68 20.52 5.86 36.95
CA GLY A 68 19.49 6.34 37.88
C GLY A 68 18.09 6.48 37.27
N CYS A 69 17.90 6.10 36.00
CA CYS A 69 16.59 6.07 35.34
C CYS A 69 15.99 4.66 35.41
N ALA A 70 14.68 4.61 35.59
CA ALA A 70 13.93 3.35 35.49
C ALA A 70 14.01 2.76 34.08
N VAL A 71 14.15 1.43 34.01
CA VAL A 71 14.10 0.69 32.74
C VAL A 71 12.70 0.11 32.53
N VAL A 72 12.11 0.45 31.39
CA VAL A 72 10.82 -0.08 30.90
C VAL A 72 11.09 -1.00 29.73
N GLU A 73 10.87 -2.30 29.92
CA GLU A 73 11.03 -3.30 28.86
C GLU A 73 9.80 -3.31 27.93
N LEU A 74 10.07 -3.12 26.64
CA LEU A 74 9.12 -3.22 25.53
C LEU A 74 9.33 -4.55 24.82
N GLN A 75 8.23 -5.12 24.30
CA GLN A 75 8.24 -6.40 23.56
C GLN A 75 8.32 -6.19 22.05
N ASP A 76 8.74 -5.00 21.63
CA ASP A 76 8.71 -4.53 20.25
C ASP A 76 10.07 -4.68 19.58
N ASP A 77 10.07 -4.57 18.26
CA ASP A 77 11.30 -4.52 17.50
C ASP A 77 12.07 -3.21 17.82
N PRO A 78 13.38 -3.28 18.10
CA PRO A 78 14.15 -2.08 18.43
C PRO A 78 14.21 -1.06 17.28
N GLU A 79 14.14 -1.48 16.02
CA GLU A 79 14.08 -0.58 14.87
C GLU A 79 12.75 0.18 14.83
N ASP A 80 11.64 -0.50 15.11
CA ASP A 80 10.31 0.14 15.21
C ASP A 80 10.29 1.21 16.31
N VAL A 81 10.85 0.88 17.49
CA VAL A 81 10.93 1.81 18.62
C VAL A 81 11.79 3.02 18.26
N GLU A 82 12.93 2.82 17.61
CA GLU A 82 13.79 3.91 17.13
C GLU A 82 13.06 4.83 16.13
N LEU A 83 12.31 4.26 15.18
CA LEU A 83 11.53 5.02 14.19
C LEU A 83 10.40 5.82 14.84
N MET A 84 9.69 5.22 15.80
CA MET A 84 8.68 5.91 16.61
C MET A 84 9.30 7.08 17.37
N LEU A 85 10.40 6.85 18.10
CA LEU A 85 11.08 7.89 18.88
C LEU A 85 11.60 9.02 17.98
N LYS A 86 12.19 8.72 16.82
CA LYS A 86 12.59 9.73 15.83
C LYS A 86 11.41 10.61 15.42
N ALA A 87 10.22 10.04 15.24
CA ALA A 87 9.04 10.80 14.89
C ALA A 87 8.54 11.70 16.02
N LEU A 88 8.55 11.21 17.28
CA LEU A 88 8.11 11.98 18.45
C LEU A 88 9.06 13.15 18.78
N TYR A 89 10.37 12.99 18.52
CA TYR A 89 11.37 14.00 18.85
C TYR A 89 11.74 14.93 17.68
N SER A 90 11.44 14.54 16.43
CA SER A 90 11.82 15.31 15.24
C SER A 90 10.62 15.58 14.35
N LEU A 91 10.10 16.80 14.43
CA LEU A 91 9.09 17.32 13.48
C LEU A 91 9.55 17.20 12.03
N LYS A 92 10.87 17.33 11.77
CA LYS A 92 11.42 17.18 10.43
C LYS A 92 11.22 15.77 9.89
N PHE A 93 11.38 14.74 10.73
CA PHE A 93 11.15 13.35 10.35
C PHE A 93 9.66 13.06 10.20
N HIS A 94 8.84 13.51 11.16
CA HIS A 94 7.39 13.32 11.12
C HIS A 94 6.73 13.95 9.87
N CYS A 95 7.15 15.15 9.50
CA CYS A 95 6.58 15.91 8.37
C CYS A 95 7.26 15.63 7.02
N GLN A 96 8.08 14.58 6.88
CA GLN A 96 8.69 14.26 5.59
C GLN A 96 7.60 13.97 4.54
N LYS A 97 7.78 14.49 3.33
CA LYS A 97 6.85 14.21 2.22
C LYS A 97 6.78 12.70 1.94
N ARG A 98 7.92 12.02 1.97
CA ARG A 98 8.04 10.58 1.81
C ARG A 98 8.61 9.95 3.07
N LEU A 99 8.02 8.84 3.51
CA LEU A 99 8.54 8.04 4.63
C LEU A 99 9.00 6.67 4.15
N PRO A 100 10.09 6.12 4.68
CA PRO A 100 10.46 4.73 4.44
C PRO A 100 9.33 3.78 4.81
N LEU A 101 9.13 2.72 4.01
CA LEU A 101 8.14 1.68 4.32
C LEU A 101 8.26 1.11 5.75
N PRO A 102 9.47 0.83 6.29
CA PRO A 102 9.62 0.41 7.69
C PRO A 102 9.03 1.41 8.69
N ALA A 103 9.17 2.72 8.43
CA ALA A 103 8.60 3.77 9.29
C ALA A 103 7.07 3.77 9.27
N VAL A 104 6.46 3.63 8.09
CA VAL A 104 4.99 3.51 7.95
C VAL A 104 4.48 2.29 8.72
N GLY A 105 5.17 1.15 8.57
CA GLY A 105 4.84 -0.07 9.32
C GLY A 105 4.98 0.09 10.84
N ALA A 106 6.08 0.71 11.30
CA ALA A 106 6.32 0.99 12.71
C ALA A 106 5.24 1.92 13.29
N PHE A 107 4.85 2.97 12.56
CA PHE A 107 3.84 3.93 13.00
C PHE A 107 2.47 3.28 13.15
N LEU A 108 2.08 2.37 12.26
CA LEU A 108 0.82 1.65 12.40
C LEU A 108 0.84 0.69 13.60
N ARG A 109 1.90 -0.11 13.73
CA ARG A 109 2.04 -1.10 14.82
C ARG A 109 2.11 -0.43 16.18
N LEU A 110 3.08 0.47 16.36
CA LEU A 110 3.32 1.11 17.64
C LEU A 110 2.31 2.21 17.94
N GLY A 111 1.82 2.91 16.90
CA GLY A 111 0.75 3.90 17.06
C GLY A 111 -0.52 3.27 17.62
N ARG A 112 -0.93 2.12 17.12
CA ARG A 112 -2.07 1.39 17.68
C ARG A 112 -1.77 0.79 19.06
N LYS A 113 -0.60 0.17 19.24
CA LYS A 113 -0.24 -0.52 20.50
C LYS A 113 -0.12 0.44 21.69
N TYR A 114 0.47 1.62 21.45
CA TYR A 114 0.72 2.62 22.47
C TYR A 114 -0.26 3.80 22.41
N ASP A 115 -1.33 3.71 21.62
CA ASP A 115 -2.32 4.77 21.47
C ASP A 115 -1.70 6.14 21.11
N ILE A 116 -0.82 6.11 20.09
CA ILE A 116 -0.20 7.29 19.50
C ILE A 116 -0.93 7.64 18.21
N GLN A 117 -2.05 8.33 18.35
CA GLN A 117 -2.97 8.61 17.23
C GLN A 117 -2.30 9.41 16.10
N ASP A 118 -1.45 10.38 16.42
CA ASP A 118 -0.76 11.21 15.42
C ASP A 118 0.09 10.38 14.44
N LEU A 119 0.76 9.33 14.95
CA LEU A 119 1.57 8.43 14.11
C LEU A 119 0.68 7.49 13.31
N PHE A 120 -0.34 6.93 13.95
CA PHE A 120 -1.29 6.04 13.29
C PHE A 120 -2.00 6.74 12.13
N ASP A 121 -2.59 7.91 12.37
CA ASP A 121 -3.29 8.70 11.36
C ASP A 121 -2.37 9.14 10.23
N SER A 122 -1.13 9.55 10.55
CA SER A 122 -0.13 9.91 9.55
C SER A 122 0.19 8.74 8.61
N ALA A 123 0.33 7.52 9.15
CA ALA A 123 0.59 6.34 8.35
C ALA A 123 -0.62 5.90 7.51
N VAL A 124 -1.84 5.96 8.07
CA VAL A 124 -3.09 5.70 7.33
C VAL A 124 -3.25 6.70 6.18
N ALA A 125 -3.02 7.99 6.43
CA ALA A 125 -3.11 9.05 5.42
C ALA A 125 -2.13 8.81 4.26
N ARG A 126 -0.92 8.35 4.55
CA ARG A 126 0.08 8.01 3.51
C ARG A 126 -0.37 6.81 2.69
N LEU A 127 -0.77 5.70 3.32
CA LEU A 127 -1.26 4.53 2.60
C LEU A 127 -2.48 4.83 1.72
N THR A 128 -3.43 5.61 2.22
CA THR A 128 -4.64 5.98 1.47
C THR A 128 -4.40 7.03 0.39
N SER A 129 -3.36 7.87 0.54
CA SER A 129 -2.88 8.75 -0.52
C SER A 129 -2.11 7.98 -1.59
N GLU A 130 -1.44 6.89 -1.24
CA GLU A 130 -0.73 6.00 -2.16
C GLU A 130 -1.70 5.13 -2.96
N PHE A 131 -2.78 4.70 -2.31
CA PHE A 131 -3.78 3.79 -2.85
C PHE A 131 -5.18 4.43 -2.74
N PRO A 132 -5.51 5.36 -3.64
CA PRO A 132 -6.73 6.16 -3.56
C PRO A 132 -7.98 5.33 -3.86
N THR A 133 -9.12 5.82 -3.38
CA THR A 133 -10.43 5.20 -3.60
C THR A 133 -11.13 5.71 -4.85
N THR A 134 -10.59 6.73 -5.51
CA THR A 134 -11.17 7.38 -6.70
C THR A 134 -10.27 7.23 -7.92
N LEU A 135 -10.90 7.10 -9.09
CA LEU A 135 -10.19 7.03 -10.37
C LEU A 135 -9.36 8.31 -10.61
N GLU A 136 -9.90 9.47 -10.27
CA GLU A 136 -9.18 10.75 -10.36
C GLU A 136 -7.92 10.75 -9.49
N GLY A 137 -8.01 10.24 -8.25
CA GLY A 137 -6.85 10.10 -7.37
C GLY A 137 -5.79 9.20 -7.98
N HIS A 138 -6.18 8.04 -8.53
CA HIS A 138 -5.27 7.13 -9.21
C HIS A 138 -4.55 7.80 -10.38
N ASP A 139 -5.31 8.50 -11.23
CA ASP A 139 -4.75 9.18 -12.40
C ASP A 139 -3.74 10.24 -11.98
N ARG A 140 -4.04 11.02 -10.94
CA ARG A 140 -3.10 12.03 -10.43
C ARG A 140 -1.79 11.43 -9.94
N ILE A 141 -1.82 10.29 -9.26
CA ILE A 141 -0.59 9.62 -8.78
C ILE A 141 0.28 9.21 -9.97
N CYS A 142 -0.31 8.60 -11.00
CA CYS A 142 0.40 8.17 -12.20
C CYS A 142 1.07 9.34 -12.95
N PHE A 143 0.49 10.55 -12.92
CA PHE A 143 0.99 11.71 -13.67
C PHE A 143 1.90 12.66 -12.87
N GLU A 144 1.70 12.79 -11.56
CA GLU A 144 2.32 13.85 -10.74
C GLU A 144 3.45 13.35 -9.80
N ASN A 145 3.80 12.06 -9.81
CA ASN A 145 4.83 11.46 -8.94
C ASN A 145 4.59 11.79 -7.44
N LEU A 146 3.34 11.58 -7.00
CA LEU A 146 2.84 11.95 -5.66
C LEU A 146 3.11 10.90 -4.59
N GLU A 147 4.01 9.95 -4.84
CA GLU A 147 4.37 8.89 -3.90
C GLU A 147 4.72 9.50 -2.53
N THR A 148 4.14 8.90 -1.49
CA THR A 148 4.24 9.29 -0.08
C THR A 148 5.06 8.30 0.74
N ILE A 149 5.40 7.15 0.15
CA ILE A 149 6.17 6.07 0.75
C ILE A 149 7.42 5.83 -0.09
N GLU A 150 8.59 5.82 0.55
CA GLU A 150 9.85 5.45 -0.10
C GLU A 150 9.90 3.92 -0.21
N ALA A 151 9.42 3.39 -1.32
CA ALA A 151 9.46 1.98 -1.66
C ALA A 151 9.76 1.82 -3.15
N THR A 152 10.63 0.87 -3.50
CA THR A 152 10.62 0.34 -4.87
C THR A 152 9.39 -0.54 -4.99
N TYR A 153 8.34 -0.10 -5.70
CA TYR A 153 7.07 -0.84 -5.83
C TYR A 153 7.28 -2.28 -6.26
N ASP A 154 8.27 -2.51 -7.13
CA ASP A 154 8.70 -3.82 -7.61
C ASP A 154 9.09 -4.78 -6.49
N ASN A 155 9.35 -4.34 -5.26
CA ASN A 155 9.67 -5.25 -4.16
C ASN A 155 8.86 -5.07 -2.86
N ALA A 156 7.98 -4.07 -2.78
CA ALA A 156 7.36 -3.69 -1.50
C ALA A 156 5.83 -3.67 -1.53
N ILE A 157 5.21 -3.88 -2.71
CA ILE A 157 3.75 -3.77 -2.86
C ILE A 157 2.99 -4.81 -2.02
N PHE A 158 3.51 -6.03 -1.89
CA PHE A 158 2.89 -7.05 -1.04
C PHE A 158 3.08 -6.78 0.46
N ASP A 159 4.20 -6.17 0.85
CA ASP A 159 4.40 -5.73 2.22
C ASP A 159 3.39 -4.62 2.55
N LEU A 160 3.16 -3.67 1.64
CA LEU A 160 2.14 -2.62 1.77
C LEU A 160 0.72 -3.20 1.86
N ILE A 161 0.37 -4.17 1.02
CA ILE A 161 -0.92 -4.88 1.08
C ILE A 161 -1.08 -5.57 2.44
N SER A 162 -0.05 -6.28 2.90
CA SER A 162 -0.08 -7.00 4.17
C SER A 162 -0.25 -6.01 5.33
N ILE A 163 0.51 -4.91 5.32
CA ILE A 163 0.39 -3.84 6.32
C ILE A 163 -1.02 -3.25 6.32
N ALA A 164 -1.58 -2.93 5.15
CA ALA A 164 -2.93 -2.39 5.06
C ALA A 164 -3.98 -3.39 5.57
N SER A 165 -3.85 -4.67 5.21
CA SER A 165 -4.74 -5.75 5.64
C SER A 165 -4.67 -5.98 7.15
N ASP A 166 -3.46 -6.14 7.69
CA ASP A 166 -3.20 -6.37 9.12
C ASP A 166 -3.70 -5.22 10.00
N ASN A 167 -3.83 -4.02 9.42
CA ASN A 167 -4.29 -2.83 10.12
C ASN A 167 -5.72 -2.41 9.77
N ASN A 168 -6.50 -3.25 9.07
CA ASN A 168 -7.86 -2.99 8.59
C ASN A 168 -8.02 -1.70 7.77
N ILE A 169 -6.99 -1.30 7.02
CA ILE A 169 -7.02 -0.17 6.09
C ILE A 169 -7.55 -0.68 4.75
N SER A 170 -8.80 -1.14 4.76
CA SER A 170 -9.37 -1.89 3.62
C SER A 170 -9.60 -1.02 2.38
N THR A 171 -9.71 0.31 2.55
CA THR A 171 -9.90 1.26 1.44
C THR A 171 -8.70 1.32 0.49
N ALA A 172 -7.49 1.01 0.97
CA ALA A 172 -6.27 0.99 0.15
C ALA A 172 -6.15 -0.28 -0.73
N LEU A 173 -6.80 -1.38 -0.33
CA LEU A 173 -6.57 -2.69 -0.93
C LEU A 173 -6.94 -2.78 -2.43
N PRO A 174 -8.09 -2.27 -2.92
CA PRO A 174 -8.43 -2.44 -4.33
C PRO A 174 -7.42 -1.77 -5.27
N CYS A 175 -6.94 -0.57 -4.92
CA CYS A 175 -5.93 0.11 -5.72
C CYS A 175 -4.56 -0.57 -5.59
N ALA A 176 -4.16 -1.00 -4.39
CA ALA A 176 -2.91 -1.74 -4.20
C ALA A 176 -2.88 -3.04 -5.02
N TYR A 177 -3.97 -3.82 -5.03
CA TYR A 177 -4.06 -5.01 -5.88
C TYR A 177 -4.05 -4.67 -7.37
N LEU A 178 -4.66 -3.55 -7.78
CA LEU A 178 -4.60 -3.10 -9.17
C LEU A 178 -3.15 -2.84 -9.61
N TYR A 179 -2.33 -2.23 -8.77
CA TYR A 179 -0.90 -2.04 -9.05
C TYR A 179 -0.18 -3.38 -9.24
N VAL A 180 -0.41 -4.35 -8.34
CA VAL A 180 0.16 -5.70 -8.50
C VAL A 180 -0.23 -6.31 -9.84
N VAL A 181 -1.51 -6.25 -10.19
CA VAL A 181 -2.02 -6.86 -11.42
C VAL A 181 -1.46 -6.17 -12.66
N ASN A 182 -1.25 -4.85 -12.63
CA ASN A 182 -0.70 -4.06 -13.74
C ASN A 182 0.81 -4.20 -13.94
N TYR A 183 1.57 -4.36 -12.85
CA TYR A 183 3.03 -4.20 -12.89
C TYR A 183 3.81 -5.46 -12.49
N CYS A 184 3.17 -6.48 -11.93
CA CYS A 184 3.82 -7.73 -11.55
C CYS A 184 3.44 -8.88 -12.49
N SER A 185 4.44 -9.67 -12.89
CA SER A 185 4.27 -10.97 -13.52
C SER A 185 3.72 -12.00 -12.53
N VAL A 186 3.21 -13.11 -13.07
CA VAL A 186 2.71 -14.22 -12.25
C VAL A 186 3.83 -14.79 -11.35
N ASP A 187 5.05 -14.92 -11.88
CA ASP A 187 6.20 -15.43 -11.11
C ASP A 187 6.55 -14.47 -9.96
N GLU A 188 6.58 -13.16 -10.20
CA GLU A 188 6.80 -12.15 -9.15
C GLU A 188 5.71 -12.15 -8.08
N ILE A 189 4.46 -12.40 -8.48
CA ILE A 189 3.35 -12.57 -7.54
C ILE A 189 3.60 -13.80 -6.64
N PHE A 190 4.00 -14.94 -7.21
CA PHE A 190 4.19 -16.19 -6.47
C PHE A 190 5.45 -16.21 -5.60
N ASP A 191 6.58 -15.78 -6.14
CA ASP A 191 7.89 -15.86 -5.48
C ASP A 191 7.98 -14.88 -4.31
N GLY A 192 7.17 -13.82 -4.36
CA GLY A 192 7.18 -12.75 -3.37
C GLY A 192 8.46 -11.93 -3.45
N PHE A 193 8.39 -10.73 -2.89
CA PHE A 193 9.46 -9.76 -3.06
C PHE A 193 10.41 -9.65 -1.87
N SER A 194 9.99 -10.08 -0.68
CA SER A 194 10.81 -9.99 0.53
C SER A 194 11.39 -11.36 0.92
N LYS A 195 12.72 -11.43 1.06
CA LYS A 195 13.43 -12.62 1.54
C LYS A 195 12.95 -12.96 2.97
N GLY A 196 12.11 -13.98 3.11
CA GLY A 196 11.81 -14.60 4.40
C GLY A 196 10.39 -14.42 4.95
N ARG A 197 9.49 -13.71 4.24
CA ARG A 197 8.04 -13.79 4.50
C ARG A 197 7.32 -14.30 3.26
N ASN A 198 6.52 -15.36 3.45
CA ASN A 198 5.60 -15.78 2.40
C ASN A 198 4.44 -14.79 2.37
N ASN A 199 4.10 -14.30 1.19
CA ASN A 199 2.88 -13.52 0.98
C ASN A 199 1.66 -14.34 1.45
N ASP A 200 0.69 -13.69 2.08
CA ASP A 200 -0.55 -14.37 2.46
C ASP A 200 -1.23 -14.93 1.19
N PRO A 201 -1.50 -16.25 1.13
CA PRO A 201 -2.16 -16.88 -0.01
C PRO A 201 -3.47 -16.20 -0.44
N ILE A 202 -4.16 -15.50 0.47
CA ILE A 202 -5.38 -14.78 0.13
C ILE A 202 -5.11 -13.62 -0.85
N HIS A 203 -4.02 -12.86 -0.64
CA HIS A 203 -3.66 -11.73 -1.50
C HIS A 203 -3.23 -12.22 -2.88
N LEU A 204 -2.42 -13.29 -2.92
CA LEU A 204 -1.98 -13.94 -4.15
C LEU A 204 -3.18 -14.39 -4.99
N ARG A 205 -4.12 -15.11 -4.36
CA ARG A 205 -5.32 -15.62 -5.04
C ARG A 205 -6.17 -14.49 -5.61
N ARG A 206 -6.32 -13.37 -4.89
CA ARG A 206 -7.08 -12.21 -5.36
C ARG A 206 -6.44 -11.59 -6.60
N CYS A 207 -5.13 -11.35 -6.58
CA CYS A 207 -4.41 -10.77 -7.73
C CYS A 207 -4.47 -11.67 -8.97
N ILE A 208 -4.18 -12.97 -8.83
CA ILE A 208 -4.19 -13.91 -9.96
C ILE A 208 -5.59 -14.04 -10.58
N ALA A 209 -6.62 -14.18 -9.74
CA ALA A 209 -8.01 -14.26 -10.21
C ALA A 209 -8.43 -12.98 -10.95
N ALA A 210 -8.09 -11.82 -10.39
CA ALA A 210 -8.40 -10.52 -10.98
C ALA A 210 -7.67 -10.30 -12.31
N GLN A 211 -6.40 -10.69 -12.43
CA GLN A 211 -5.63 -10.53 -13.67
C GLN A 211 -6.33 -11.20 -14.87
N THR A 212 -6.84 -12.43 -14.67
CA THR A 212 -7.61 -13.13 -15.71
C THR A 212 -8.95 -12.44 -15.97
N ASN A 213 -9.67 -12.07 -14.91
CA ASN A 213 -11.00 -11.48 -15.02
C ASN A 213 -11.00 -10.10 -15.68
N LEU A 214 -10.11 -9.20 -15.24
CA LEU A 214 -9.98 -7.83 -15.75
C LEU A 214 -9.54 -7.82 -17.21
N SER A 215 -8.61 -8.71 -17.59
CA SER A 215 -8.15 -8.87 -18.99
C SER A 215 -9.29 -9.17 -19.95
N ILE A 216 -10.31 -9.90 -19.49
CA ILE A 216 -11.52 -10.20 -20.28
C ILE A 216 -12.57 -9.09 -20.13
N LYS A 217 -12.78 -8.62 -18.90
CA LYS A 217 -13.83 -7.67 -18.52
C LYS A 217 -13.70 -6.34 -19.25
N GLN A 218 -12.48 -5.83 -19.46
CA GLN A 218 -12.22 -4.58 -20.17
C GLN A 218 -12.82 -4.53 -21.58
N PHE A 219 -13.05 -5.68 -22.22
CA PHE A 219 -13.61 -5.77 -23.56
C PHE A 219 -15.13 -6.00 -23.61
N LYS A 220 -15.78 -6.17 -22.45
CA LYS A 220 -17.25 -6.35 -22.37
C LYS A 220 -17.98 -5.03 -22.64
N PRO A 221 -19.24 -5.06 -23.14
CA PRO A 221 -20.01 -3.85 -23.39
C PRO A 221 -20.02 -2.85 -22.23
N GLY A 222 -19.75 -1.58 -22.54
CA GLY A 222 -19.69 -0.49 -21.58
C GLY A 222 -18.43 -0.42 -20.72
N PHE A 223 -17.40 -1.26 -20.97
CA PHE A 223 -16.08 -1.16 -20.33
C PHE A 223 -15.01 -0.58 -21.26
N THR A 224 -13.85 -0.28 -20.69
CA THR A 224 -12.77 0.55 -21.25
C THR A 224 -12.45 0.30 -22.73
N LEU A 225 -12.31 -0.96 -23.13
CA LEU A 225 -11.88 -1.37 -24.46
C LEU A 225 -13.01 -2.00 -25.29
N SER A 226 -14.27 -1.86 -24.87
CA SER A 226 -15.43 -2.40 -25.58
C SER A 226 -15.49 -1.93 -27.05
N TRP A 227 -15.19 -0.65 -27.28
CA TRP A 227 -15.17 -0.01 -28.59
C TRP A 227 -14.16 -0.62 -29.59
N ILE A 228 -13.16 -1.35 -29.09
CA ILE A 228 -12.15 -2.04 -29.91
C ILE A 228 -12.75 -3.28 -30.58
N ARG A 229 -13.61 -4.05 -29.88
CA ARG A 229 -14.02 -5.38 -30.33
C ARG A 229 -15.22 -5.42 -31.28
N SER A 230 -16.02 -4.37 -31.36
CA SER A 230 -17.45 -4.66 -31.50
C SER A 230 -18.30 -3.66 -32.29
N TRP A 231 -19.11 -4.25 -33.15
CA TRP A 231 -20.46 -3.95 -33.67
C TRP A 231 -21.40 -2.98 -32.90
N GLU A 232 -21.10 -2.57 -31.67
CA GLU A 232 -21.81 -1.50 -30.94
C GLU A 232 -21.25 -0.11 -31.27
N PHE A 233 -20.08 -0.08 -31.90
CA PHE A 233 -19.49 1.15 -32.37
C PHE A 233 -20.31 1.66 -33.56
N ASP A 234 -21.08 2.71 -33.33
CA ASP A 234 -21.80 3.40 -34.39
C ASP A 234 -20.79 3.98 -35.40
N ASP A 235 -20.58 3.24 -36.48
CA ASP A 235 -19.69 3.59 -37.57
C ASP A 235 -20.43 4.30 -38.71
N SER A 236 -21.72 4.64 -38.50
CA SER A 236 -22.53 5.34 -39.51
C SER A 236 -21.92 6.70 -39.91
N HIS A 237 -21.09 7.27 -39.05
CA HIS A 237 -20.38 8.53 -39.26
C HIS A 237 -18.85 8.33 -39.46
N CYS A 238 -18.40 7.08 -39.67
CA CYS A 238 -17.00 6.78 -39.90
C CYS A 238 -16.57 7.23 -41.31
N GLU A 239 -15.50 8.03 -41.39
CA GLU A 239 -14.97 8.51 -42.67
C GLU A 239 -14.32 7.40 -43.52
N ASN A 240 -13.84 6.33 -42.86
CA ASN A 240 -13.24 5.19 -43.54
C ASN A 240 -13.36 3.92 -42.69
N THR A 241 -14.47 3.20 -42.88
CA THR A 241 -14.79 1.99 -42.12
C THR A 241 -13.69 0.94 -42.20
N SER A 242 -13.12 0.71 -43.39
CA SER A 242 -12.07 -0.30 -43.60
C SER A 242 -10.77 0.03 -42.84
N LYS A 243 -10.29 1.28 -42.90
CA LYS A 243 -9.09 1.71 -42.17
C LYS A 243 -9.33 1.68 -40.65
N CYS A 244 -10.45 2.22 -40.17
CA CYS A 244 -10.75 2.24 -38.73
C CYS A 244 -10.98 0.84 -38.17
N TYR A 245 -11.64 -0.05 -38.91
CA TYR A 245 -11.77 -1.46 -38.54
C TYR A 245 -10.41 -2.14 -38.44
N SER A 246 -9.58 -2.03 -39.49
CA SER A 246 -8.23 -2.62 -39.50
C SER A 246 -7.38 -2.11 -38.34
N ARG A 247 -7.50 -0.83 -37.99
CA ARG A 247 -6.83 -0.24 -36.83
C ARG A 247 -7.33 -0.84 -35.52
N ARG A 248 -8.64 -0.87 -35.28
CA ARG A 248 -9.23 -1.48 -34.08
C ARG A 248 -8.82 -2.94 -33.93
N SER A 249 -8.84 -3.73 -35.01
CA SER A 249 -8.39 -5.12 -34.98
C SER A 249 -6.92 -5.27 -34.57
N ARG A 250 -6.02 -4.40 -35.05
CA ARG A 250 -4.62 -4.39 -34.60
C ARG A 250 -4.49 -4.00 -33.12
N MET A 251 -5.24 -3.00 -32.68
CA MET A 251 -5.27 -2.59 -31.26
C MET A 251 -5.78 -3.72 -30.38
N PHE A 252 -6.82 -4.45 -30.82
CA PHE A 252 -7.34 -5.62 -30.13
C PHE A 252 -6.24 -6.67 -29.93
N SER A 253 -5.58 -7.07 -31.01
CA SER A 253 -4.49 -8.05 -30.95
C SER A 253 -3.37 -7.59 -30.03
N SER A 254 -2.97 -6.31 -30.09
CA SER A 254 -1.95 -5.76 -29.20
C SER A 254 -2.39 -5.82 -27.73
N CYS A 255 -3.60 -5.37 -27.40
CA CYS A 255 -4.07 -5.33 -26.01
C CYS A 255 -4.20 -6.75 -25.42
N VAL A 256 -4.66 -7.72 -26.22
CA VAL A 256 -4.76 -9.13 -25.82
C VAL A 256 -3.39 -9.73 -25.56
N LEU A 257 -2.40 -9.46 -26.42
CA LEU A 257 -1.04 -9.99 -26.26
C LEU A 257 -0.27 -9.32 -25.13
N SER A 258 -0.50 -8.03 -24.89
CA SER A 258 0.15 -7.27 -23.82
C SER A 258 -0.48 -7.51 -22.44
N GLY A 259 -1.58 -8.27 -22.34
CA GLY A 259 -2.22 -8.56 -21.05
C GLY A 259 -2.74 -7.30 -20.34
N PHE A 260 -3.20 -6.33 -21.13
CA PHE A 260 -3.61 -5.03 -20.63
C PHE A 260 -4.82 -5.12 -19.69
N LEU A 261 -4.99 -4.21 -18.74
CA LEU A 261 -5.96 -4.40 -17.64
C LEU A 261 -7.01 -3.30 -17.49
N GLY A 262 -7.21 -2.51 -18.55
CA GLY A 262 -8.41 -1.68 -18.67
C GLY A 262 -8.40 -0.34 -17.92
N PHE A 263 -7.28 0.11 -17.36
CA PHE A 263 -7.18 1.40 -16.65
C PHE A 263 -6.45 2.50 -17.41
N VAL A 264 -6.27 2.35 -18.72
CA VAL A 264 -5.52 3.31 -19.54
C VAL A 264 -6.36 4.41 -20.13
N GLU A 265 -5.69 5.42 -20.64
CA GLU A 265 -6.29 6.40 -21.52
C GLU A 265 -6.14 6.01 -23.00
N LEU A 266 -7.00 6.57 -23.85
CA LEU A 266 -6.93 6.32 -25.30
C LEU A 266 -5.58 6.73 -25.87
N LYS A 267 -4.98 7.81 -25.35
CA LYS A 267 -3.68 8.33 -25.80
C LYS A 267 -2.56 7.29 -25.62
N ASP A 268 -2.63 6.48 -24.56
CA ASP A 268 -1.62 5.45 -24.25
C ASP A 268 -1.73 4.25 -25.20
N LEU A 269 -2.92 4.04 -25.77
CA LEU A 269 -3.17 3.03 -26.81
C LEU A 269 -2.76 3.50 -28.22
N MET A 270 -2.61 4.81 -28.42
CA MET A 270 -2.31 5.39 -29.73
C MET A 270 -0.80 5.59 -29.89
N GLN A 271 -0.12 4.63 -30.51
CA GLN A 271 1.28 4.83 -30.88
C GLN A 271 1.45 5.92 -31.98
N PRO A 272 2.48 6.80 -31.87
CA PRO A 272 2.69 7.90 -32.81
C PRO A 272 2.80 7.47 -34.28
N ASP A 273 3.41 6.32 -34.54
CA ASP A 273 3.80 5.88 -35.89
C ASP A 273 2.72 5.04 -36.60
N SER A 274 1.48 5.13 -36.15
CA SER A 274 0.45 4.17 -36.53
C SER A 274 -0.78 4.81 -37.14
N VAL A 275 -1.42 4.12 -38.09
CA VAL A 275 -2.61 4.61 -38.80
C VAL A 275 -3.70 4.98 -37.78
N ALA A 276 -3.98 6.27 -37.66
CA ALA A 276 -4.95 6.79 -36.72
C ALA A 276 -6.38 6.35 -37.08
N LEU A 277 -7.23 6.28 -36.06
CA LEU A 277 -8.68 6.30 -36.27
C LEU A 277 -9.07 7.64 -36.92
N CYS A 278 -10.15 7.64 -37.71
CA CYS A 278 -10.69 8.92 -38.20
C CYS A 278 -11.18 9.77 -37.01
N PRO A 279 -11.27 11.12 -37.16
CA PRO A 279 -11.61 12.02 -36.06
C PRO A 279 -12.91 11.67 -35.32
N VAL A 280 -13.92 11.20 -36.06
CA VAL A 280 -15.20 10.75 -35.47
C VAL A 280 -14.97 9.53 -34.58
N CYS A 281 -14.29 8.51 -35.10
CA CYS A 281 -14.01 7.30 -34.35
C CYS A 281 -13.12 7.57 -33.12
N THR A 282 -12.16 8.49 -33.22
CA THR A 282 -11.32 8.89 -32.09
C THR A 282 -12.14 9.49 -30.95
N ARG A 283 -13.08 10.40 -31.25
CA ARG A 283 -13.95 11.00 -30.21
C ARG A 283 -14.86 9.97 -29.54
N LEU A 284 -15.43 9.06 -30.32
CA LEU A 284 -16.27 7.98 -29.79
C LEU A 284 -15.45 7.02 -28.92
N ALA A 285 -14.25 6.65 -29.36
CA ALA A 285 -13.33 5.82 -28.59
C ALA A 285 -12.91 6.50 -27.28
N ASP A 286 -12.65 7.82 -27.29
CA ASP A 286 -12.25 8.57 -26.09
C ASP A 286 -13.36 8.57 -25.04
N GLY A 287 -14.59 8.92 -25.45
CA GLY A 287 -15.75 8.90 -24.57
C GLY A 287 -16.05 7.50 -24.02
N ALA A 288 -16.01 6.47 -24.87
CA ALA A 288 -16.21 5.08 -24.47
C ALA A 288 -15.12 4.59 -23.50
N THR A 289 -13.86 4.97 -23.74
CA THR A 289 -12.74 4.64 -22.86
C THR A 289 -12.95 5.26 -21.49
N ARG A 290 -13.24 6.57 -21.42
CA ARG A 290 -13.46 7.28 -20.14
C ARG A 290 -14.60 6.68 -19.32
N ASN A 291 -15.78 6.53 -19.93
CA ASN A 291 -16.94 5.94 -19.26
C ASN A 291 -16.66 4.49 -18.81
N GLY A 292 -15.94 3.74 -19.65
CA GLY A 292 -15.53 2.38 -19.35
C GLY A 292 -14.58 2.28 -18.15
N ARG A 293 -13.63 3.21 -18.00
CA ARG A 293 -12.73 3.31 -16.84
C ARG A 293 -13.50 3.59 -15.56
N GLU A 294 -14.42 4.56 -15.59
CA GLU A 294 -15.27 4.89 -14.43
C GLU A 294 -16.06 3.67 -13.95
N LYS A 295 -16.66 2.94 -14.90
CA LYS A 295 -17.39 1.71 -14.60
C LYS A 295 -16.47 0.61 -14.06
N LEU A 296 -15.30 0.40 -14.67
CA LEU A 296 -14.34 -0.59 -14.20
C LEU A 296 -13.85 -0.25 -12.78
N TRP A 297 -13.58 1.02 -12.50
CA TRP A 297 -13.18 1.50 -11.18
C TRP A 297 -14.26 1.29 -10.13
N ALA A 298 -15.53 1.60 -10.46
CA ALA A 298 -16.65 1.41 -9.54
C ALA A 298 -16.83 -0.07 -9.12
N GLU A 299 -16.54 -1.01 -10.02
CA GLU A 299 -16.66 -2.44 -9.77
C GLU A 299 -15.36 -3.10 -9.25
N LEU A 300 -14.25 -2.35 -9.21
CA LEU A 300 -12.91 -2.85 -8.92
C LEU A 300 -12.79 -3.65 -7.60
N PRO A 301 -13.37 -3.22 -6.45
CA PRO A 301 -13.29 -4.01 -5.22
C PRO A 301 -13.90 -5.40 -5.40
N GLY A 302 -15.02 -5.51 -6.13
CA GLY A 302 -15.69 -6.77 -6.41
C GLY A 302 -14.85 -7.71 -7.28
N ASP A 303 -14.08 -7.18 -8.22
CA ASP A 303 -13.15 -7.97 -9.05
C ASP A 303 -12.03 -8.63 -8.21
N PHE A 304 -11.69 -8.03 -7.07
CA PHE A 304 -10.79 -8.61 -6.07
C PHE A 304 -11.50 -9.39 -4.97
N GLY A 305 -12.83 -9.54 -5.01
CA GLY A 305 -13.63 -10.20 -3.96
C GLY A 305 -13.72 -9.43 -2.65
N LEU A 306 -13.61 -8.11 -2.69
CA LEU A 306 -13.79 -7.19 -1.56
C LEU A 306 -15.22 -6.61 -1.55
N ALA A 307 -15.60 -5.99 -0.43
CA ALA A 307 -16.85 -5.23 -0.34
C ALA A 307 -16.81 -3.99 -1.26
N PRO A 308 -17.98 -3.47 -1.69
CA PRO A 308 -18.05 -2.24 -2.48
C PRO A 308 -17.37 -1.06 -1.80
N TRP A 309 -16.91 -0.07 -2.58
CA TRP A 309 -16.23 1.13 -2.07
C TRP A 309 -16.94 1.80 -0.89
N ALA A 310 -18.28 1.87 -0.92
CA ALA A 310 -19.09 2.49 0.12
C ALA A 310 -19.07 1.75 1.46
N GLU A 311 -18.60 0.50 1.51
CA GLU A 311 -18.54 -0.36 2.70
C GLU A 311 -17.12 -0.55 3.22
N LEU A 312 -16.09 -0.23 2.44
CA LEU A 312 -14.70 -0.29 2.89
C LEU A 312 -14.43 0.79 3.96
N ARG A 313 -13.70 0.42 5.00
CA ARG A 313 -13.36 1.27 6.15
C ARG A 313 -11.88 1.17 6.51
N ASN A 314 -11.41 2.15 7.27
CA ASN A 314 -10.09 2.15 7.89
C ASN A 314 -10.33 2.19 9.39
N ASP A 315 -10.22 1.03 10.04
CA ASP A 315 -10.53 0.81 11.45
C ASP A 315 -9.25 0.45 12.21
#